data_AF-A0A9D0I9P0-F1
#
_entry.id   AF-A0A9D0I9P0-F1
#
_cell.length_a   1.000
_cell.length_b   1.000
_cell.length_c   1.000
_cell.angle_alpha   90.00
_cell.angle_beta   90.00
_cell.angle_gamma   90.00
#
_symmetry.space_group_name_H-M   'P 1'
#
loop_
_entity.id
_entity.type
_entity.pdbx_description
1 polymer ?
#
loop_
_entity_poly.entity_id
_entity_poly.type
_entity_poly.pdbx_seq_one_letter_code
_entity_poly.pdbx_strand_id
1 'polypeptide(L)'
;MLFRILALLLALLPVAGNTLQAAEIRARVSPSQPVAGEPFVLILESNGTPAGEPDLSPLQGVFEILHRSRSQRTRSHNGRVTRQTTWRLTLRDPRGNARRIPAIAFGRDHSNPVPLSTLTPPTNAPGGRWPPAVATPSPPDMTARPGGNRPPAAASRRPAAPPDRAFPAPPPGTTPRARKDVPAGQPVTPPRRTLAGLLLASVPGLVLLLTWGWQWQRHRQRRWQAPAEEQPPEASPEAQALREACRRNDPEAAARALLEWAGRRWPESPPTGIGPLARRFAGTDVEDALRSLDQVLYAPGEKQWEGSRLWQVMEKLMQAPEPGSRAA
;
A
#
# COMPACT_ATOMS: atom_id res chain seq x y z
N MET A 1 -15.53 52.26 3.33
CA MET A 1 -14.24 51.92 3.98
C MET A 1 -14.12 50.45 4.36
N LEU A 2 -15.21 49.77 4.76
CA LEU A 2 -15.20 48.34 5.11
C LEU A 2 -14.63 47.40 4.02
N PHE A 3 -14.97 47.64 2.75
CA PHE A 3 -14.52 46.79 1.62
C PHE A 3 -13.00 46.85 1.38
N ARG A 4 -12.36 47.98 1.70
CA ARG A 4 -10.90 48.16 1.60
C ARG A 4 -10.16 47.44 2.73
N ILE A 5 -10.78 47.37 3.91
CA ILE A 5 -10.25 46.66 5.08
C ILE A 5 -10.39 45.14 4.86
N LEU A 6 -11.50 44.67 4.27
CA LEU A 6 -11.71 43.26 3.95
C LEU A 6 -10.73 42.75 2.86
N ALA A 7 -10.44 43.57 1.84
CA ALA A 7 -9.46 43.24 0.80
C ALA A 7 -8.01 43.18 1.34
N LEU A 8 -7.67 44.01 2.32
CA LEU A 8 -6.37 44.00 3.00
C LEU A 8 -6.23 42.81 3.96
N LEU A 9 -7.33 42.36 4.59
CA LEU A 9 -7.33 41.18 5.45
C LEU A 9 -7.22 39.85 4.67
N LEU A 10 -7.74 39.80 3.44
CA LEU A 10 -7.65 38.64 2.55
C LEU A 10 -6.28 38.54 1.83
N ALA A 11 -5.60 39.67 1.63
CA ALA A 11 -4.26 39.74 1.05
C ALA A 11 -3.12 39.46 2.06
N LEU A 12 -3.43 39.48 3.35
CA LEU A 12 -2.51 39.15 4.44
C LEU A 12 -2.81 37.77 5.06
N LEU A 13 -3.46 36.88 4.31
CA LEU A 13 -3.42 35.47 4.65
C LEU A 13 -2.03 34.96 4.25
N PRO A 14 -1.14 34.61 5.20
CA PRO A 14 0.09 33.96 4.82
C PRO A 14 -0.30 32.71 4.04
N VAL A 15 0.11 32.65 2.78
CA VAL A 15 0.24 31.38 2.06
C VAL A 15 1.26 30.61 2.89
N ALA A 16 0.75 29.91 3.90
CA ALA A 16 1.52 28.95 4.66
C ALA A 16 2.05 28.02 3.57
N GLY A 17 3.35 28.17 3.28
CA GLY A 17 4.04 27.29 2.38
C GLY A 17 3.81 25.91 2.94
N ASN A 18 2.88 25.17 2.31
CA ASN A 18 2.81 23.74 2.46
C ASN A 18 4.18 23.28 1.98
N THR A 19 5.09 23.09 2.94
CA THR A 19 6.33 22.40 2.68
C THR A 19 5.88 21.07 2.12
N LEU A 20 6.10 20.89 0.82
CA LEU A 20 5.86 19.64 0.13
C LEU A 20 6.77 18.64 0.85
N GLN A 21 6.23 17.94 1.85
CA GLN A 21 6.94 16.83 2.45
C GLN A 21 7.07 15.78 1.36
N ALA A 22 8.27 15.70 0.79
CA ALA A 22 8.67 14.57 -0.01
C ALA A 22 8.48 13.32 0.87
N ALA A 23 7.76 12.33 0.36
CA ALA A 23 7.59 11.09 1.09
C ALA A 23 8.98 10.43 1.17
N GLU A 24 9.52 10.27 2.38
CA GLU A 24 10.78 9.55 2.56
C GLU A 24 10.54 8.07 2.24
N ILE A 25 11.24 7.56 1.22
CA ILE A 25 11.13 6.17 0.80
C ILE A 25 12.39 5.42 1.21
N ARG A 26 12.22 4.44 2.10
CA ARG A 26 13.33 3.60 2.59
C ARG A 26 13.33 2.26 1.92
N ALA A 27 14.45 1.92 1.28
CA ALA A 27 14.73 0.61 0.72
C ALA A 27 15.63 -0.21 1.65
N ARG A 28 15.26 -1.47 1.89
CA ARG A 28 16.00 -2.42 2.74
C ARG A 28 15.90 -3.83 2.19
N VAL A 29 16.92 -4.64 2.42
CA VAL A 29 16.94 -6.07 2.03
C VAL A 29 16.81 -6.95 3.25
N SER A 30 16.03 -8.01 3.15
CA SER A 30 15.84 -9.03 4.17
C SER A 30 15.98 -10.43 3.55
N PRO A 31 16.89 -11.28 4.04
CA PRO A 31 17.89 -11.02 5.09
C PRO A 31 18.97 -10.02 4.61
N SER A 32 19.68 -9.38 5.54
CA SER A 32 20.69 -8.34 5.23
C SER A 32 21.85 -8.83 4.36
N GLN A 33 22.11 -10.14 4.36
CA GLN A 33 23.09 -10.81 3.50
C GLN A 33 22.42 -12.03 2.87
N PRO A 34 21.84 -11.91 1.67
CA PRO A 34 21.24 -13.04 0.99
C PRO A 34 22.28 -13.99 0.41
N VAL A 35 21.94 -15.26 0.23
CA VAL A 35 22.82 -16.22 -0.43
C VAL A 35 22.83 -15.95 -1.93
N ALA A 36 24.00 -16.03 -2.56
CA ALA A 36 24.14 -15.83 -4.00
C ALA A 36 23.29 -16.86 -4.78
N GLY A 37 22.46 -16.39 -5.70
CA GLY A 37 21.55 -17.24 -6.50
C GLY A 37 20.23 -17.59 -5.82
N GLU A 38 20.06 -17.31 -4.52
CA GLU A 38 18.79 -17.54 -3.81
C GLU A 38 17.87 -16.30 -3.88
N PRO A 39 16.54 -16.52 -3.79
CA PRO A 39 15.59 -15.42 -3.72
C PRO A 39 15.67 -14.69 -2.38
N PHE A 40 15.64 -13.36 -2.43
CA PHE A 40 15.65 -12.49 -1.26
C PHE A 40 14.60 -11.38 -1.37
N VAL A 41 14.24 -10.75 -0.25
CA VAL A 41 13.16 -9.76 -0.23
C VAL A 41 13.73 -8.34 -0.15
N LEU A 42 13.40 -7.51 -1.13
CA LEU A 42 13.55 -6.06 -1.08
C LEU A 42 12.27 -5.43 -0.54
N ILE A 43 12.39 -4.69 0.55
CA ILE A 43 11.31 -3.99 1.23
C ILE A 43 11.47 -2.48 0.96
N LEU A 44 10.46 -1.86 0.36
CA LEU A 44 10.35 -0.42 0.17
C LEU A 44 9.26 0.11 1.09
N GLU A 45 9.58 1.04 1.97
CA GLU A 45 8.64 1.63 2.92
C GLU A 45 8.49 3.14 2.67
N SER A 46 7.26 3.60 2.52
CA SER A 46 6.91 5.02 2.36
C SER A 46 6.04 5.49 3.51
N ASN A 47 6.49 6.56 4.18
CA ASN A 47 5.72 7.30 5.17
C ASN A 47 4.95 8.42 4.47
N GLY A 48 3.73 8.12 4.02
CA GLY A 48 2.88 9.06 3.28
C GLY A 48 2.41 8.52 1.93
N THR A 49 1.96 9.44 1.09
CA THR A 49 1.53 9.15 -0.28
C THR A 49 2.66 9.56 -1.23
N PRO A 50 3.39 8.60 -1.83
CA PRO A 50 4.42 8.94 -2.81
C PRO A 50 3.81 9.58 -4.04
N ALA A 51 4.60 10.35 -4.78
CA ALA A 51 4.16 11.03 -5.99
C ALA A 51 3.79 10.08 -7.15
N GLY A 52 4.23 8.82 -7.11
CA GLY A 52 3.95 7.82 -8.15
C GLY A 52 4.16 6.38 -7.68
N GLU A 53 3.97 5.45 -8.62
CA GLU A 53 4.31 4.03 -8.43
C GLU A 53 5.82 3.78 -8.57
N PRO A 54 6.36 2.71 -7.97
CA PRO A 54 7.78 2.37 -8.11
C PRO A 54 8.14 2.02 -9.56
N ASP A 55 9.09 2.75 -10.13
CA ASP A 55 9.72 2.40 -11.40
C ASP A 55 10.76 1.29 -11.20
N LEU A 56 10.42 0.08 -11.64
CA LEU A 56 11.26 -1.10 -11.50
C LEU A 56 12.22 -1.28 -12.68
N SER A 57 12.19 -0.40 -13.68
CA SER A 57 13.08 -0.45 -14.85
C SER A 57 14.57 -0.58 -14.47
N PRO A 58 15.09 0.10 -13.42
CA PRO A 58 16.49 -0.04 -13.00
C PRO A 58 16.86 -1.44 -12.48
N LEU A 59 15.89 -2.27 -12.10
CA LEU A 59 16.11 -3.64 -11.64
C LEU A 59 16.07 -4.65 -12.80
N GLN A 60 15.42 -4.29 -13.91
CA GLN A 60 15.25 -5.17 -15.06
C GLN A 60 16.62 -5.44 -15.71
N GLY A 61 16.97 -6.72 -15.86
CA GLY A 61 18.24 -7.16 -16.45
C GLY A 61 19.38 -7.39 -15.45
N VAL A 62 19.27 -6.89 -14.22
CA VAL A 62 20.20 -7.21 -13.12
C VAL A 62 19.58 -8.23 -12.17
N PHE A 63 18.29 -8.07 -11.86
CA PHE A 63 17.54 -8.95 -10.98
C PHE A 63 16.32 -9.53 -11.70
N GLU A 64 16.00 -10.77 -11.35
CA GLU A 64 14.75 -11.39 -11.72
C GLU A 64 13.72 -11.15 -10.62
N ILE A 65 12.58 -10.58 -10.97
CA ILE A 65 11.50 -10.26 -10.03
C ILE A 65 10.55 -11.44 -9.98
N LEU A 66 10.64 -12.25 -8.92
CA LEU A 66 9.83 -13.46 -8.75
C LEU A 66 8.42 -13.15 -8.23
N HIS A 67 8.33 -12.23 -7.27
CA HIS A 67 7.06 -11.85 -6.66
C HIS A 67 7.04 -10.37 -6.33
N ARG A 68 5.87 -9.75 -6.44
CA ARG A 68 5.62 -8.37 -6.05
C ARG A 68 4.37 -8.33 -5.18
N SER A 69 4.47 -7.69 -4.03
CA SER A 69 3.31 -7.39 -3.19
C SER A 69 3.38 -5.97 -2.68
N ARG A 70 2.21 -5.38 -2.47
CA ARG A 70 2.06 -4.06 -1.90
C ARG A 70 1.05 -4.15 -0.77
N SER A 71 1.42 -3.62 0.38
CA SER A 71 0.55 -3.51 1.56
C SER A 71 0.43 -2.05 1.95
N GLN A 72 -0.80 -1.59 2.19
CA GLN A 72 -1.07 -0.23 2.63
C GLN A 72 -1.81 -0.27 3.96
N ARG A 73 -1.28 0.44 4.96
CA ARG A 73 -1.87 0.56 6.29
C ARG A 73 -2.16 2.02 6.57
N THR A 74 -3.43 2.32 6.85
CA THR A 74 -3.88 3.65 7.25
C THR A 74 -4.14 3.65 8.74
N ARG A 75 -3.45 4.50 9.50
CA ARG A 75 -3.64 4.65 10.94
C ARG A 75 -4.19 6.04 11.23
N SER A 76 -5.38 6.11 11.82
CA SER A 76 -5.97 7.35 12.30
C SER A 76 -5.76 7.43 13.82
N HIS A 77 -4.97 8.40 14.29
CA HIS A 77 -4.81 8.66 15.72
C HIS A 77 -4.96 10.17 15.94
N ASN A 78 -5.94 10.57 16.74
CA ASN A 78 -6.30 11.98 17.03
C ASN A 78 -6.53 12.87 15.79
N GLY A 79 -7.26 12.35 14.78
CA GLY A 79 -7.59 13.09 13.56
C GLY A 79 -6.42 13.25 12.56
N ARG A 80 -5.22 12.77 12.90
CA ARG A 80 -4.08 12.71 11.97
C ARG A 80 -4.07 11.35 11.27
N VAL A 81 -4.31 11.38 9.96
CA VAL A 81 -4.26 10.20 9.08
C VAL A 81 -2.81 9.95 8.68
N THR A 82 -2.19 8.90 9.22
CA THR A 82 -0.86 8.43 8.81
C THR A 82 -1.03 7.24 7.88
N ARG A 83 -0.58 7.39 6.62
CA ARG A 83 -0.60 6.33 5.61
C ARG A 83 0.80 5.74 5.47
N GLN A 84 0.94 4.46 5.76
CA GLN A 84 2.19 3.71 5.57
C GLN A 84 1.99 2.75 4.40
N THR A 85 2.83 2.84 3.38
CA THR A 85 2.78 1.93 2.23
C THR A 85 4.08 1.15 2.16
N THR A 86 3.98 -0.18 2.07
CA THR A 86 5.11 -1.10 2.02
C THR A 86 5.01 -1.93 0.74
N TRP A 87 6.04 -1.90 -0.09
CA TRP A 87 6.21 -2.83 -1.22
C TRP A 87 7.22 -3.90 -0.83
N ARG A 88 6.90 -5.16 -1.08
CA ARG A 88 7.83 -6.27 -0.93
C ARG A 88 8.04 -6.90 -2.31
N LEU A 89 9.29 -6.90 -2.76
CA LEU A 89 9.70 -7.51 -4.00
C LEU A 89 10.59 -8.70 -3.66
N THR A 90 10.20 -9.89 -4.10
CA THR A 90 11.09 -11.06 -4.05
C THR A 90 11.94 -11.04 -5.31
N LEU A 91 13.24 -10.82 -5.11
CA LEU A 91 14.24 -10.68 -6.16
C LEU A 91 15.17 -11.90 -6.14
N ARG A 92 15.61 -12.34 -7.30
CA ARG A 92 16.72 -13.29 -7.45
C ARG A 92 17.81 -12.61 -8.28
N ASP A 93 19.05 -12.75 -7.83
CA ASP A 93 20.21 -12.40 -8.65
C ASP A 93 20.66 -13.65 -9.42
N PRO A 94 20.35 -13.78 -10.71
CA PRO A 94 20.73 -14.97 -11.49
C PRO A 94 22.24 -15.06 -11.72
N ARG A 95 22.98 -13.95 -11.61
CA ARG A 95 24.43 -13.92 -11.82
C ARG A 95 25.22 -14.03 -10.52
N GLY A 96 24.56 -13.80 -9.37
CA GLY A 96 25.17 -13.82 -8.04
C GLY A 96 26.29 -12.79 -7.88
N ASN A 97 26.30 -11.72 -8.68
CA ASN A 97 27.37 -10.74 -8.73
C ASN A 97 26.89 -9.29 -8.55
N ALA A 98 25.60 -9.09 -8.27
CA ALA A 98 25.05 -7.77 -8.03
C ALA A 98 25.61 -7.18 -6.72
N ARG A 99 26.23 -6.01 -6.82
CA ARG A 99 26.86 -5.32 -5.67
C ARG A 99 25.97 -4.28 -5.01
N ARG A 100 24.89 -3.86 -5.70
CA ARG A 100 24.04 -2.76 -5.27
C ARG A 100 22.66 -2.86 -5.93
N ILE A 101 21.64 -2.53 -5.16
CA ILE A 101 20.28 -2.24 -5.63
C ILE A 101 20.19 -0.73 -5.90
N PRO A 102 19.86 -0.31 -7.14
CA PRO A 102 19.75 1.10 -7.49
C PRO A 102 18.63 1.79 -6.72
N ALA A 103 18.70 3.12 -6.66
CA ALA A 103 17.60 3.94 -6.17
C ALA A 103 16.38 3.75 -7.08
N ILE A 104 15.23 3.47 -6.49
CA ILE A 104 13.96 3.25 -7.20
C ILE A 104 13.18 4.56 -7.20
N ALA A 105 12.75 5.01 -8.37
CA ALA A 105 11.96 6.23 -8.51
C ALA A 105 10.48 5.96 -8.22
N PHE A 106 9.81 6.94 -7.61
CA PHE A 106 8.38 6.96 -7.29
C PHE A 106 7.81 8.31 -7.75
N GLY A 107 7.74 8.49 -9.07
CA GLY A 107 7.44 9.80 -9.66
C GLY A 107 8.58 10.79 -9.40
N ARG A 108 8.37 11.75 -8.48
CA ARG A 108 9.39 12.74 -8.07
C ARG A 108 10.17 12.35 -6.80
N ASP A 109 9.71 11.31 -6.10
CA ASP A 109 10.35 10.80 -4.89
C ASP A 109 11.29 9.65 -5.29
N HIS A 110 12.36 9.41 -4.53
CA HIS A 110 13.32 8.33 -4.81
C HIS A 110 13.67 7.57 -3.54
N SER A 111 13.90 6.25 -3.66
CA SER A 111 14.43 5.45 -2.57
C SER A 111 15.94 5.62 -2.40
N ASN A 112 16.46 5.30 -1.22
CA ASN A 112 17.91 5.15 -1.07
C ASN A 112 18.42 3.91 -1.85
N PRO A 113 19.64 3.95 -2.42
CA PRO A 113 20.30 2.76 -2.93
C PRO A 113 20.68 1.84 -1.77
N VAL A 114 20.67 0.52 -2.01
CA VAL A 114 21.01 -0.49 -0.99
C VAL A 114 22.24 -1.28 -1.44
N PRO A 115 23.35 -1.30 -0.69
CA PRO A 115 24.47 -2.18 -0.97
C PRO A 115 24.05 -3.64 -0.77
N LEU A 116 24.42 -4.52 -1.70
CA LEU A 116 24.11 -5.95 -1.63
C LEU A 116 25.42 -6.71 -1.40
N SER A 117 25.48 -7.47 -0.31
CA SER A 117 26.59 -8.38 0.00
C SER A 117 26.04 -9.79 0.07
N THR A 118 26.29 -10.59 -0.97
CA THR A 118 25.82 -11.97 -1.02
C THR A 118 26.78 -12.93 -0.36
N LEU A 119 26.27 -13.89 0.41
CA LEU A 119 27.06 -15.01 0.89
C LEU A 119 27.21 -16.04 -0.22
N THR A 120 28.44 -16.45 -0.52
CA THR A 120 28.66 -17.56 -1.45
C THR A 120 28.51 -18.85 -0.65
N PRO A 121 27.65 -19.80 -1.05
CA PRO A 121 27.56 -21.08 -0.36
C PRO A 121 28.93 -21.80 -0.46
N PRO A 122 29.37 -22.50 0.60
CA PRO A 122 30.64 -23.21 0.59
C PRO A 122 30.64 -24.22 -0.56
N THR A 123 31.49 -23.97 -1.56
CA THR A 123 31.72 -24.88 -2.68
C THR A 123 32.49 -26.10 -2.17
N ASN A 124 31.76 -27.19 -1.92
CA ASN A 124 32.17 -28.59 -1.90
C ASN A 124 33.01 -29.11 -0.70
N ALA A 125 32.54 -30.22 -0.12
CA ALA A 125 33.39 -31.33 0.30
C ALA A 125 32.89 -32.59 -0.43
N PRO A 126 33.66 -33.16 -1.37
CA PRO A 126 33.25 -34.35 -2.10
C PRO A 126 33.45 -35.60 -1.22
N GLY A 127 32.38 -36.39 -1.08
CA GLY A 127 32.43 -37.82 -0.74
C GLY A 127 33.04 -38.22 0.60
N GLY A 128 32.20 -38.43 1.62
CA GLY A 128 32.65 -39.13 2.82
C GLY A 128 31.57 -39.25 3.88
N ARG A 129 30.97 -40.45 3.97
CA ARG A 129 30.31 -41.05 5.14
C ARG A 129 29.48 -40.13 6.05
N TRP A 130 28.17 -40.34 6.04
CA TRP A 130 27.33 -40.10 7.21
C TRP A 130 27.94 -40.80 8.45
N PRO A 131 28.29 -40.10 9.54
CA PRO A 131 28.32 -40.73 10.85
C PRO A 131 26.87 -40.90 11.34
N PRO A 132 26.54 -41.98 12.06
CA PRO A 132 25.19 -42.21 12.56
C PRO A 132 24.80 -41.16 13.61
N ALA A 133 23.49 -40.94 13.73
CA ALA A 133 22.86 -40.11 14.74
C ALA A 133 23.50 -40.32 16.13
N VAL A 134 24.13 -39.27 16.67
CA VAL A 134 24.52 -39.22 18.09
C VAL A 134 23.51 -38.35 18.81
N ALA A 135 22.71 -39.05 19.60
CA ALA A 135 22.01 -38.68 20.82
C ALA A 135 22.07 -37.20 21.28
N THR A 136 20.87 -36.65 21.43
CA THR A 136 20.53 -35.65 22.44
C THR A 136 21.14 -35.99 23.81
N PRO A 137 21.79 -35.05 24.50
CA PRO A 137 21.84 -35.05 25.94
C PRO A 137 20.78 -34.10 26.51
N SER A 138 19.92 -34.67 27.34
CA SER A 138 19.01 -34.00 28.25
C SER A 138 19.72 -32.96 29.15
N PRO A 139 18.98 -31.96 29.70
CA PRO A 139 19.55 -30.90 30.52
C PRO A 139 19.94 -31.41 31.92
N PRO A 140 21.03 -30.93 32.53
CA PRO A 140 21.25 -31.12 33.96
C PRO A 140 20.51 -30.06 34.76
N ASP A 141 19.75 -30.56 35.74
CA ASP A 141 19.13 -29.81 36.81
C ASP A 141 20.14 -29.48 37.92
N MET A 142 19.86 -28.37 38.61
CA MET A 142 20.27 -27.96 39.95
C MET A 142 21.73 -27.61 40.34
N THR A 143 21.78 -26.41 40.95
CA THR A 143 22.55 -26.02 42.14
C THR A 143 24.05 -25.80 42.04
N ALA A 144 24.45 -24.53 41.84
CA ALA A 144 25.51 -23.87 42.63
C ALA A 144 25.60 -22.35 42.32
N ARG A 145 25.21 -21.52 43.29
CA ARG A 145 25.89 -20.25 43.60
C ARG A 145 27.20 -20.63 44.33
N PRO A 146 28.29 -19.82 44.35
CA PRO A 146 28.29 -18.35 44.38
C PRO A 146 29.40 -17.67 43.56
N GLY A 147 29.41 -16.33 43.57
CA GLY A 147 30.65 -15.57 43.51
C GLY A 147 30.89 -14.74 42.26
N GLY A 148 30.76 -13.42 42.43
CA GLY A 148 31.63 -12.41 41.86
C GLY A 148 31.86 -12.41 40.36
N ASN A 149 31.21 -11.49 39.64
CA ASN A 149 31.92 -10.35 39.04
C ASN A 149 30.93 -9.47 38.29
N ARG A 150 30.77 -8.25 38.80
CA ARG A 150 30.01 -7.16 38.19
C ARG A 150 31.01 -6.27 37.44
N PRO A 151 31.12 -6.34 36.11
CA PRO A 151 31.69 -5.24 35.35
C PRO A 151 30.67 -4.09 35.25
N PRO A 152 31.12 -2.83 35.38
CA PRO A 152 30.25 -1.67 35.58
C PRO A 152 29.56 -1.21 34.30
N ALA A 153 28.44 -0.51 34.52
CA ALA A 153 27.69 0.24 33.53
C ALA A 153 28.62 1.05 32.61
N ALA A 154 28.58 0.73 31.31
CA ALA A 154 29.10 1.60 30.26
C ALA A 154 28.21 2.85 30.19
N ALA A 155 28.57 3.83 31.01
CA ALA A 155 28.05 5.18 30.93
C ALA A 155 28.31 5.74 29.53
N SER A 156 27.23 6.17 28.88
CA SER A 156 27.23 7.00 27.69
C SER A 156 28.16 8.20 27.85
N ARG A 157 29.39 8.09 27.35
CA ARG A 157 30.27 9.26 27.17
C ARG A 157 29.79 10.02 25.93
N ARG A 158 29.05 11.10 26.20
CA ARG A 158 28.81 12.21 25.29
C ARG A 158 30.16 12.76 24.82
N PRO A 159 30.43 12.94 23.51
CA PRO A 159 31.57 13.73 23.07
C PRO A 159 31.41 15.17 23.58
N ALA A 160 32.41 15.63 24.33
CA ALA A 160 32.52 17.01 24.78
C ALA A 160 32.69 17.94 23.57
N ALA A 161 31.98 19.06 23.59
CA ALA A 161 32.17 20.17 22.68
C ALA A 161 33.62 20.69 22.74
N PRO A 162 34.22 21.11 21.61
CA PRO A 162 35.52 21.77 21.62
C PRO A 162 35.42 23.13 22.34
N PRO A 163 36.47 23.55 23.08
CA PRO A 163 36.46 24.83 23.79
C PRO A 163 36.42 26.01 22.82
N ASP A 164 35.63 27.01 23.21
CA ASP A 164 35.55 28.34 22.62
C ASP A 164 36.96 28.90 22.36
N ARG A 165 37.35 28.94 21.09
CA ARG A 165 38.36 29.90 20.66
C ARG A 165 37.68 31.27 20.66
N ALA A 166 37.97 32.03 21.70
CA ALA A 166 37.73 33.46 21.76
C ALA A 166 38.24 34.11 20.46
N PHE A 167 37.31 34.64 19.68
CA PHE A 167 37.63 35.60 18.63
C PHE A 167 38.14 36.88 19.32
N PRO A 168 39.34 37.40 18.99
CA PRO A 168 39.75 38.70 19.46
C PRO A 168 38.81 39.77 18.87
N ALA A 169 38.39 40.70 19.73
CA ALA A 169 37.56 41.84 19.38
C ALA A 169 38.18 42.65 18.21
N PRO A 170 37.36 43.16 17.28
CA PRO A 170 37.86 44.10 16.27
C PRO A 170 38.27 45.43 16.95
N PRO A 171 39.38 46.07 16.53
CA PRO A 171 39.80 47.35 17.08
C PRO A 171 38.81 48.48 16.72
N PRO A 172 38.63 49.47 17.61
CA PRO A 172 37.79 50.62 17.31
C PRO A 172 38.52 51.57 16.36
N GLY A 173 37.80 52.05 15.36
CA GLY A 173 38.21 53.22 14.58
C GLY A 173 38.81 52.89 13.22
N THR A 174 37.95 52.92 12.19
CA THR A 174 38.34 53.55 10.93
C THR A 174 37.08 54.02 10.23
N THR A 175 36.81 55.30 10.42
CA THR A 175 35.80 56.07 9.69
C THR A 175 36.11 56.05 8.20
N PRO A 176 35.24 55.52 7.32
CA PRO A 176 35.36 55.78 5.90
C PRO A 176 34.92 57.21 5.63
N ARG A 177 35.92 58.03 5.34
CA ARG A 177 35.84 59.40 4.87
C ARG A 177 34.77 59.54 3.78
N ALA A 178 33.85 60.47 4.02
CA ALA A 178 32.87 60.95 3.06
C ALA A 178 33.53 61.28 1.72
N ARG A 179 33.14 60.54 0.66
CA ARG A 179 33.34 60.95 -0.72
C ARG A 179 32.14 61.78 -1.14
N LYS A 180 32.33 63.10 -1.08
CA LYS A 180 31.47 64.10 -1.72
C LYS A 180 31.57 63.98 -3.26
N ASP A 181 30.48 64.43 -3.88
CA ASP A 181 30.35 64.91 -5.26
C ASP A 181 30.09 63.86 -6.36
N VAL A 182 28.79 63.65 -6.65
CA VAL A 182 28.29 63.31 -7.98
C VAL A 182 27.19 64.34 -8.30
N PRO A 183 27.30 65.14 -9.38
CA PRO A 183 26.33 66.19 -9.68
C PRO A 183 25.05 65.64 -10.31
N ALA A 184 23.95 66.33 -10.00
CA ALA A 184 22.58 66.06 -10.44
C ALA A 184 22.42 66.10 -11.97
N GLY A 185 21.67 65.13 -12.50
CA GLY A 185 21.31 65.04 -13.92
C GLY A 185 19.98 64.32 -14.16
N GLN A 186 18.91 65.11 -14.19
CA GLN A 186 17.60 64.95 -14.86
C GLN A 186 16.58 63.90 -14.39
N PRO A 187 15.30 64.30 -14.16
CA PRO A 187 14.18 63.38 -13.98
C PRO A 187 13.64 62.90 -15.34
N VAL A 188 13.82 61.62 -15.66
CA VAL A 188 13.10 60.96 -16.76
C VAL A 188 11.74 60.47 -16.27
N THR A 189 10.67 61.09 -16.75
CA THR A 189 9.28 60.66 -16.51
C THR A 189 8.99 59.38 -17.30
N PRO A 190 8.56 58.27 -16.67
CA PRO A 190 8.09 57.11 -17.41
C PRO A 190 6.67 57.36 -17.98
N PRO A 191 6.34 56.83 -19.16
CA PRO A 191 5.04 57.01 -19.78
C PRO A 191 3.95 56.25 -19.00
N ARG A 192 2.86 56.96 -18.69
CA ARG A 192 1.63 56.39 -18.11
C ARG A 192 1.02 55.38 -19.08
N ARG A 193 1.26 54.09 -18.85
CA ARG A 193 0.47 53.00 -19.44
C ARG A 193 -0.80 52.83 -18.63
N THR A 194 -1.94 53.19 -19.21
CA THR A 194 -3.27 53.00 -18.60
C THR A 194 -3.58 51.51 -18.52
N LEU A 195 -3.78 51.02 -17.28
CA LEU A 195 -4.18 49.65 -16.93
C LEU A 195 -5.68 49.40 -17.23
N ALA A 196 -6.14 49.73 -18.44
CA ALA A 196 -7.57 49.64 -18.80
C ALA A 196 -7.86 48.60 -19.89
N GLY A 197 -7.02 47.56 -20.03
CA GLY A 197 -7.16 46.57 -21.11
C GLY A 197 -6.84 45.11 -20.79
N LEU A 198 -6.74 44.71 -19.51
CA LEU A 198 -6.28 43.35 -19.15
C LEU A 198 -7.21 42.64 -18.16
N LEU A 199 -8.52 42.64 -18.40
CA LEU A 199 -9.47 41.84 -17.60
C LEU A 199 -10.55 41.09 -18.41
N LEU A 200 -10.38 40.86 -19.71
CA LEU A 200 -11.40 40.17 -20.51
C LEU A 200 -10.94 38.87 -21.22
N ALA A 201 -9.80 38.29 -20.85
CA ALA A 201 -9.32 37.03 -21.45
C ALA A 201 -9.00 35.89 -20.47
N SER A 202 -9.37 35.98 -19.19
CA SER A 202 -9.09 34.92 -18.20
C SER A 202 -10.22 33.91 -17.99
N VAL A 203 -11.44 34.22 -18.41
CA VAL A 203 -12.62 33.34 -18.28
C VAL A 203 -12.55 32.05 -19.13
N PRO A 204 -12.15 32.07 -20.42
CA PRO A 204 -12.14 30.84 -21.22
C PRO A 204 -11.05 29.85 -20.77
N GLY A 205 -9.92 30.34 -20.25
CA GLY A 205 -8.85 29.49 -19.72
C GLY A 205 -9.26 28.70 -18.48
N LEU A 206 -10.05 29.31 -17.59
CA LEU A 206 -10.53 28.64 -16.38
C LEU A 206 -11.56 27.54 -16.71
N VAL A 207 -12.44 27.79 -17.67
CA VAL A 207 -13.44 26.81 -18.13
C VAL A 207 -12.78 25.63 -18.82
N LEU A 208 -11.74 25.85 -19.64
CA LEU A 208 -10.96 24.78 -20.26
C LEU A 208 -10.19 23.94 -19.24
N LEU A 209 -9.63 24.55 -18.19
CA LEU A 209 -8.96 23.82 -17.11
C LEU A 209 -9.93 23.01 -16.25
N LEU A 210 -11.12 23.54 -15.95
CA LEU A 210 -12.15 22.82 -15.21
C LEU A 210 -12.71 21.65 -16.01
N THR A 211 -13.01 21.86 -17.30
CA THR A 211 -13.49 20.78 -18.17
C THR A 211 -12.41 19.75 -18.47
N TRP A 212 -11.14 20.14 -18.66
CA TRP A 212 -10.01 19.22 -18.76
C TRP A 212 -9.80 18.47 -17.44
N GLY A 213 -9.88 19.14 -16.29
CA GLY A 213 -9.79 18.51 -14.97
C GLY A 213 -10.91 17.48 -14.76
N TRP A 214 -12.14 17.81 -15.15
CA TRP A 214 -13.29 16.91 -15.06
C TRP A 214 -13.19 15.75 -16.06
N GLN A 215 -12.76 16.01 -17.29
CA GLN A 215 -12.46 15.00 -18.31
C GLN A 215 -11.31 14.08 -17.88
N TRP A 216 -10.25 14.63 -17.29
CA TRP A 216 -9.10 13.87 -16.81
C TRP A 216 -9.43 13.10 -15.54
N GLN A 217 -10.29 13.62 -14.67
CA GLN A 217 -10.82 12.89 -13.53
C GLN A 217 -11.73 11.75 -14.00
N ARG A 218 -12.58 11.97 -15.02
CA ARG A 218 -13.46 10.94 -15.59
C ARG A 218 -12.67 9.91 -16.42
N HIS A 219 -11.63 10.33 -17.12
CA HIS A 219 -10.72 9.49 -17.89
C HIS A 219 -9.71 8.77 -16.98
N ARG A 220 -9.35 9.36 -15.84
CA ARG A 220 -8.70 8.63 -14.73
C ARG A 220 -9.71 7.64 -14.15
N GLN A 221 -10.92 8.00 -13.78
CA GLN A 221 -11.91 7.02 -13.29
C GLN A 221 -12.15 5.86 -14.27
N ARG A 222 -12.09 6.09 -15.59
CA ARG A 222 -12.12 5.03 -16.62
C ARG A 222 -10.81 4.24 -16.76
N ARG A 223 -9.64 4.88 -16.61
CA ARG A 223 -8.30 4.22 -16.57
C ARG A 223 -7.94 3.63 -15.18
N TRP A 224 -8.77 3.88 -14.18
CA TRP A 224 -8.70 3.39 -12.80
C TRP A 224 -9.81 2.37 -12.52
N GLN A 225 -10.34 1.72 -13.57
CA GLN A 225 -10.59 0.30 -13.41
C GLN A 225 -9.20 -0.31 -13.25
N ALA A 226 -8.78 -0.51 -11.99
CA ALA A 226 -7.72 -1.47 -11.68
C ALA A 226 -8.03 -2.74 -12.49
N PRO A 227 -7.03 -3.40 -13.13
CA PRO A 227 -7.22 -4.76 -13.61
C PRO A 227 -7.94 -5.49 -12.48
N ALA A 228 -9.16 -5.98 -12.76
CA ALA A 228 -10.07 -6.53 -11.76
C ALA A 228 -9.22 -7.28 -10.75
N GLU A 229 -9.12 -6.75 -9.53
CA GLU A 229 -8.34 -7.38 -8.47
C GLU A 229 -8.92 -8.78 -8.40
N GLU A 230 -8.13 -9.72 -8.91
CA GLU A 230 -8.51 -11.11 -9.11
C GLU A 230 -9.04 -11.54 -7.76
N GLN A 231 -10.37 -11.65 -7.69
CA GLN A 231 -11.03 -12.06 -6.47
C GLN A 231 -10.34 -13.38 -6.09
N PRO A 232 -9.96 -13.55 -4.81
CA PRO A 232 -9.26 -14.74 -4.35
C PRO A 232 -9.90 -15.99 -4.97
N PRO A 233 -9.11 -16.98 -5.42
CA PRO A 233 -9.53 -18.01 -6.38
C PRO A 233 -10.58 -19.02 -5.87
N GLU A 234 -11.45 -18.67 -4.93
CA GLU A 234 -12.28 -19.63 -4.20
C GLU A 234 -13.78 -19.32 -4.13
N ALA A 235 -14.30 -18.27 -4.77
CA ALA A 235 -15.75 -18.07 -4.80
C ALA A 235 -16.24 -17.79 -6.22
N SER A 236 -16.93 -18.77 -6.81
CA SER A 236 -17.68 -18.59 -8.04
C SER A 236 -18.64 -17.39 -7.91
N PRO A 237 -18.92 -16.65 -9.00
CA PRO A 237 -19.74 -15.44 -8.93
C PRO A 237 -21.14 -15.69 -8.34
N GLU A 238 -21.66 -16.92 -8.45
CA GLU A 238 -22.94 -17.33 -7.87
C GLU A 238 -22.86 -17.48 -6.35
N ALA A 239 -21.75 -18.00 -5.82
CA ALA A 239 -21.52 -18.09 -4.38
C ALA A 239 -21.45 -16.69 -3.77
N GLN A 240 -20.79 -15.74 -4.45
CA GLN A 240 -20.76 -14.34 -4.01
C GLN A 240 -22.14 -13.69 -4.07
N ALA A 241 -22.91 -13.93 -5.13
CA ALA A 241 -24.27 -13.42 -5.29
C ALA A 241 -25.21 -13.96 -4.19
N LEU A 242 -25.12 -15.26 -3.89
CA LEU A 242 -25.90 -15.88 -2.81
C LEU A 242 -25.50 -15.32 -1.44
N ARG A 243 -24.19 -15.15 -1.18
CA ARG A 243 -23.70 -14.54 0.07
C ARG A 243 -24.29 -13.17 0.29
N GLU A 244 -24.32 -12.35 -0.76
CA GLU A 244 -24.85 -10.99 -0.70
C GLU A 244 -26.37 -11.00 -0.47
N ALA A 245 -27.11 -11.86 -1.16
CA ALA A 245 -28.55 -12.01 -0.99
C ALA A 245 -28.91 -12.46 0.44
N CYS A 246 -28.19 -13.47 0.94
CA CYS A 246 -28.29 -13.96 2.32
C CYS A 246 -28.01 -12.85 3.34
N ARG A 247 -26.99 -12.01 3.09
CA ARG A 247 -26.63 -10.88 3.97
C ARG A 247 -27.71 -9.80 4.01
N ARG A 248 -28.37 -9.53 2.89
CA ARG A 248 -29.49 -8.58 2.79
C ARG A 248 -30.82 -9.17 3.27
N ASN A 249 -30.85 -10.45 3.62
CA ASN A 249 -32.04 -11.22 3.91
C ASN A 249 -33.10 -11.09 2.80
N ASP A 250 -32.65 -11.20 1.55
CA ASP A 250 -33.50 -11.15 0.36
C ASP A 250 -33.76 -12.58 -0.18
N PRO A 251 -34.97 -13.14 -0.01
CA PRO A 251 -35.29 -14.51 -0.41
C PRO A 251 -35.32 -14.69 -1.93
N GLU A 252 -35.80 -13.69 -2.69
CA GLU A 252 -35.90 -13.77 -4.15
C GLU A 252 -34.51 -13.77 -4.78
N ALA A 253 -33.64 -12.86 -4.31
CA ALA A 253 -32.26 -12.81 -4.78
C ALA A 253 -31.49 -14.09 -4.41
N ALA A 254 -31.74 -14.66 -3.24
CA ALA A 254 -31.11 -15.91 -2.81
C ALA A 254 -31.55 -17.09 -3.68
N ALA A 255 -32.85 -17.18 -3.99
CA ALA A 255 -33.38 -18.23 -4.86
C ALA A 255 -32.79 -18.17 -6.27
N ARG A 256 -32.69 -16.96 -6.85
CA ARG A 256 -32.09 -16.77 -8.18
C ARG A 256 -30.63 -17.23 -8.22
N ALA A 257 -29.83 -16.80 -7.24
CA ALA A 257 -28.42 -17.18 -7.18
C ALA A 257 -28.24 -18.71 -7.02
N LEU A 258 -29.11 -19.37 -6.25
CA LEU A 258 -29.12 -20.82 -6.09
C LEU A 258 -29.48 -21.56 -7.39
N LEU A 259 -30.45 -21.07 -8.15
CA LEU A 259 -30.85 -21.69 -9.43
C LEU A 259 -29.77 -21.49 -10.50
N GLU A 260 -29.13 -20.32 -10.55
CA GLU A 260 -28.00 -20.06 -11.44
C GLU A 260 -26.81 -20.98 -11.10
N TRP A 261 -26.49 -21.15 -9.81
CA TRP A 261 -25.48 -22.10 -9.35
C TRP A 261 -25.85 -23.55 -9.70
N ALA A 262 -27.09 -23.96 -9.42
CA ALA A 262 -27.54 -25.33 -9.67
C ALA A 262 -27.59 -25.67 -11.17
N GLY A 263 -27.91 -24.69 -12.03
CA GLY A 263 -27.88 -24.85 -13.48
C GLY A 263 -26.47 -25.10 -14.00
N ARG A 264 -25.44 -24.49 -13.40
CA ARG A 264 -24.04 -24.76 -13.73
C ARG A 264 -23.54 -26.09 -13.16
N ARG A 265 -24.00 -26.46 -11.95
CA ARG A 265 -23.61 -27.70 -11.28
C ARG A 265 -24.21 -28.95 -11.94
N TRP A 266 -25.43 -28.85 -12.48
CA TRP A 266 -26.13 -29.96 -13.13
C TRP A 266 -26.68 -29.57 -14.50
N PRO A 267 -25.83 -29.46 -15.53
CA PRO A 267 -26.25 -29.10 -16.88
C PRO A 267 -27.23 -30.11 -17.51
N GLU A 268 -27.10 -31.39 -17.18
CA GLU A 268 -27.98 -32.48 -17.68
C GLU A 268 -29.38 -32.49 -17.04
N SER A 269 -29.55 -31.85 -15.89
CA SER A 269 -30.82 -31.80 -15.17
C SER A 269 -30.86 -30.54 -14.31
N PRO A 270 -31.08 -29.35 -14.91
CA PRO A 270 -31.14 -28.10 -14.17
C PRO A 270 -32.46 -28.05 -13.37
N PRO A 271 -32.42 -27.87 -12.04
CA PRO A 271 -33.65 -27.66 -11.29
C PRO A 271 -34.25 -26.30 -11.64
N THR A 272 -35.55 -26.28 -11.96
CA THR A 272 -36.30 -25.07 -12.33
C THR A 272 -36.88 -24.31 -11.12
N GLY A 273 -36.69 -24.84 -9.90
CA GLY A 273 -37.18 -24.24 -8.66
C GLY A 273 -36.46 -24.77 -7.42
N ILE A 274 -36.67 -24.11 -6.29
CA ILE A 274 -36.01 -24.42 -5.01
C ILE A 274 -36.50 -25.76 -4.43
N GLY A 275 -37.79 -26.07 -4.52
CA GLY A 275 -38.33 -27.38 -4.09
C GLY A 275 -37.65 -28.60 -4.74
N PRO A 276 -37.56 -28.70 -6.08
CA PRO A 276 -36.78 -29.76 -6.75
C PRO A 276 -35.29 -29.80 -6.36
N LEU A 277 -34.68 -28.64 -6.11
CA LEU A 277 -33.30 -28.54 -5.63
C LEU A 277 -33.16 -29.10 -4.20
N ALA A 278 -34.09 -28.76 -3.30
CA ALA A 278 -34.10 -29.23 -1.91
C ALA A 278 -34.16 -30.77 -1.83
N ARG A 279 -34.96 -31.40 -2.69
CA ARG A 279 -35.07 -32.87 -2.78
C ARG A 279 -33.77 -33.58 -3.12
N ARG A 280 -32.81 -32.90 -3.77
CA ARG A 280 -31.48 -33.47 -4.06
C ARG A 280 -30.61 -33.60 -2.81
N PHE A 281 -30.90 -32.81 -1.79
CA PHE A 281 -30.20 -32.79 -0.51
C PHE A 281 -31.01 -33.44 0.61
N ALA A 282 -31.92 -34.36 0.27
CA ALA A 282 -32.84 -34.97 1.22
C ALA A 282 -32.12 -35.59 2.42
N GLY A 283 -32.60 -35.28 3.63
CA GLY A 283 -32.04 -35.76 4.90
C GLY A 283 -30.86 -34.95 5.44
N THR A 284 -30.60 -33.75 4.90
CA THR A 284 -29.51 -32.87 5.36
C THR A 284 -30.03 -31.51 5.83
N ASP A 285 -29.24 -30.79 6.63
CA ASP A 285 -29.55 -29.42 7.08
C ASP A 285 -29.78 -28.44 5.91
N VAL A 286 -29.23 -28.76 4.73
CA VAL A 286 -29.39 -27.99 3.50
C VAL A 286 -30.82 -28.09 2.96
N GLU A 287 -31.46 -29.26 3.06
CA GLU A 287 -32.86 -29.44 2.66
C GLU A 287 -33.79 -28.56 3.49
N ASP A 288 -33.61 -28.53 4.81
CA ASP A 288 -34.44 -27.73 5.71
C ASP A 288 -34.29 -26.23 5.45
N ALA A 289 -33.05 -25.77 5.23
CA ALA A 289 -32.79 -24.38 4.86
C ALA A 289 -33.45 -24.01 3.52
N LEU A 290 -33.34 -24.87 2.51
CA LEU A 290 -33.96 -24.62 1.19
C LEU A 290 -35.49 -24.69 1.25
N ARG A 291 -36.07 -25.59 2.05
CA ARG A 291 -37.51 -25.67 2.28
C ARG A 291 -38.05 -24.44 2.99
N SER A 292 -37.28 -23.88 3.95
CA SER A 292 -37.66 -22.63 4.61
C SER A 292 -37.67 -21.45 3.64
N LEU A 293 -36.71 -21.41 2.70
CA LEU A 293 -36.66 -20.41 1.63
C LEU A 293 -37.84 -20.57 0.67
N ASP A 294 -38.11 -21.79 0.20
CA ASP A 294 -39.23 -22.11 -0.71
C ASP A 294 -40.58 -21.72 -0.09
N GLN A 295 -40.77 -21.96 1.21
CA GLN A 295 -41.98 -21.55 1.94
C GLN A 295 -42.19 -20.03 1.93
N VAL A 296 -41.15 -19.23 2.18
CA VAL A 296 -41.27 -17.76 2.20
C VAL A 296 -41.55 -17.18 0.81
N LEU A 297 -41.06 -17.82 -0.25
CA LEU A 297 -41.28 -17.37 -1.63
C LEU A 297 -42.72 -17.60 -2.11
N TYR A 298 -43.36 -18.70 -1.70
CA TYR A 298 -44.70 -19.06 -2.19
C TYR A 298 -45.83 -18.80 -1.19
N ALA A 299 -45.53 -18.74 0.11
CA ALA A 299 -46.50 -18.46 1.17
C ALA A 299 -45.93 -17.41 2.14
N PRO A 300 -45.95 -16.12 1.76
CA PRO A 300 -45.47 -15.03 2.62
C PRO A 300 -46.42 -14.84 3.80
N GLY A 301 -46.15 -15.55 4.90
CA GLY A 301 -46.95 -15.47 6.12
C GLY A 301 -46.41 -16.38 7.20
N GLU A 302 -46.13 -15.78 8.37
CA GLU A 302 -45.78 -16.40 9.66
C GLU A 302 -44.34 -16.89 9.91
N LYS A 303 -43.56 -17.31 8.90
CA LYS A 303 -42.19 -17.80 9.16
C LYS A 303 -41.11 -16.77 8.86
N GLN A 304 -40.29 -16.49 9.87
CA GLN A 304 -39.07 -15.70 9.71
C GLN A 304 -38.01 -16.56 9.01
N TRP A 305 -37.61 -16.15 7.81
CA TRP A 305 -36.48 -16.73 7.10
C TRP A 305 -35.20 -15.95 7.41
N GLU A 306 -34.12 -16.70 7.66
CA GLU A 306 -32.80 -16.18 8.00
C GLU A 306 -31.79 -16.57 6.91
N GLY A 307 -31.41 -15.60 6.07
CA GLY A 307 -30.45 -15.81 5.00
C GLY A 307 -29.06 -16.26 5.49
N SER A 308 -28.66 -15.88 6.71
CA SER A 308 -27.41 -16.31 7.34
C SER A 308 -27.35 -17.83 7.56
N ARG A 309 -28.44 -18.45 7.99
CA ARG A 309 -28.53 -19.90 8.20
C ARG A 309 -28.39 -20.66 6.90
N LEU A 310 -29.04 -20.18 5.82
CA LEU A 310 -28.91 -20.74 4.48
C LEU A 310 -27.47 -20.64 3.97
N TRP A 311 -26.81 -19.50 4.16
CA TRP A 311 -25.42 -19.33 3.74
C TRP A 311 -24.48 -20.31 4.45
N GLN A 312 -24.61 -20.47 5.77
CA GLN A 312 -23.74 -21.35 6.57
C GLN A 312 -23.77 -22.81 6.09
N VAL A 313 -24.96 -23.32 5.74
CA VAL A 313 -25.10 -24.70 5.26
C VAL A 313 -24.64 -24.84 3.81
N MET A 314 -24.85 -23.83 2.96
CA MET A 314 -24.55 -23.88 1.54
C MET A 314 -23.07 -23.57 1.23
N GLU A 315 -22.42 -22.73 2.03
CA GLU A 315 -21.04 -22.26 1.82
C GLU A 315 -20.07 -23.42 1.63
N LYS A 316 -20.18 -24.45 2.48
CA LYS A 316 -19.34 -25.66 2.40
C LYS A 316 -19.52 -26.43 1.09
N LEU A 317 -20.72 -26.42 0.50
CA LEU A 317 -21.02 -27.09 -0.76
C LEU A 317 -20.50 -26.30 -1.97
N MET A 318 -20.54 -24.96 -1.90
CA MET A 318 -20.12 -24.09 -3.00
C MET A 318 -18.61 -23.82 -3.03
N GLN A 319 -17.92 -23.98 -1.90
CA GLN A 319 -16.46 -23.89 -1.80
C GLN A 319 -15.74 -25.18 -2.22
N ALA A 320 -16.45 -26.29 -2.41
CA ALA A 320 -15.84 -27.54 -2.85
C ALA A 320 -15.53 -27.48 -4.36
N PRO A 321 -14.25 -27.44 -4.78
CA PRO A 321 -13.92 -27.58 -6.19
C PRO A 321 -14.29 -28.99 -6.68
N GLU A 322 -14.84 -29.07 -7.89
CA GLU A 322 -15.16 -30.33 -8.59
C GLU A 322 -14.03 -31.36 -8.42
N PRO A 323 -14.28 -32.55 -7.83
CA PRO A 323 -13.35 -33.67 -7.95
C PRO A 323 -13.47 -34.23 -9.37
N GLY A 324 -12.95 -33.50 -10.37
CA GLY A 324 -13.09 -33.89 -11.77
C GLY A 324 -12.40 -33.03 -12.82
N SER A 325 -11.86 -31.84 -12.51
CA SER A 325 -11.21 -30.98 -13.54
C SER A 325 -9.69 -31.20 -13.71
N ARG A 326 -9.14 -32.31 -13.21
CA ARG A 326 -7.81 -32.79 -13.63
C ARG A 326 -7.97 -33.81 -14.76
N ALA A 327 -7.74 -33.32 -15.98
CA ALA A 327 -7.32 -34.02 -17.21
C ALA A 327 -8.21 -33.70 -18.41
N ALA A 328 -7.84 -32.67 -19.16
CA ALA A 328 -7.74 -32.68 -20.63
C ALA A 328 -6.89 -31.47 -21.05
#